data_AF-A0A958NM77-F1
#
_entry.id   AF-A0A958NM77-F1
#
_cell.length_a   1.000
_cell.length_b   1.000
_cell.length_c   1.000
_cell.angle_alpha   90.00
_cell.angle_beta   90.00
_cell.angle_gamma   90.00
#
_symmetry.space_group_name_H-M   'P 1'
#
loop_
_entity.id
_entity.type
_entity.pdbx_description
1 polymer ?
#
loop_
_entity_poly.entity_id
_entity_poly.type
_entity_poly.pdbx_seq_one_letter_code
_entity_poly.pdbx_strand_id
1 'polypeptide(L)' 'PSFLEKQTKPPKQYTEASLLRAMETAGKQVDDDELRDLMKENGIGRPSTRANI' A
#
# COMPACT_ATOMS: atom_id res chain seq x y z
N PRO A 1 -36.00 14.73 -5.06
CA PRO A 1 -34.59 14.27 -4.87
C PRO A 1 -33.71 15.40 -4.31
N SER A 2 -33.06 15.22 -3.15
CA SER A 2 -32.04 16.16 -2.69
C SER A 2 -30.66 15.71 -3.19
N PHE A 3 -29.82 16.67 -3.57
CA PHE A 3 -28.44 16.42 -3.95
C PHE A 3 -27.54 16.56 -2.70
N LEU A 4 -26.70 15.57 -2.46
CA LEU A 4 -25.67 15.61 -1.42
C LEU A 4 -24.37 16.14 -2.03
N GLU A 5 -24.01 17.38 -1.72
CA GLU A 5 -22.69 17.91 -2.03
C GLU A 5 -21.64 17.28 -1.10
N LYS A 6 -20.53 16.83 -1.68
CA LYS A 6 -19.39 16.23 -0.97
C LYS A 6 -18.10 16.91 -1.39
N GLN A 7 -17.16 16.99 -0.46
CA GLN A 7 -15.82 17.50 -0.71
C GLN A 7 -14.79 16.35 -0.65
N THR A 8 -13.76 16.45 -1.47
CA THR A 8 -12.62 15.53 -1.43
C THR A 8 -11.84 15.71 -0.14
N LYS A 9 -11.28 14.63 0.38
CA LYS A 9 -10.38 14.66 1.54
C LYS A 9 -8.98 14.22 1.10
N PRO A 10 -7.92 14.80 1.69
CA PRO A 10 -6.57 14.32 1.44
C PRO A 10 -6.41 12.86 1.89
N PRO A 11 -5.43 12.12 1.33
CA PRO A 11 -5.09 10.79 1.79
C PRO A 11 -4.79 10.77 3.29
N LYS A 12 -5.16 9.67 3.95
CA LYS A 12 -4.81 9.46 5.35
C LYS A 12 -3.31 9.19 5.45
N GLN A 13 -2.70 9.65 6.53
CA GLN A 13 -1.36 9.27 6.89
C GLN A 13 -1.29 7.75 7.14
N TYR A 14 -0.11 7.19 6.94
CA TYR A 14 0.13 5.79 7.29
C TYR A 14 0.09 5.63 8.82
N THR A 15 -0.59 4.57 9.25
CA THR A 15 -0.46 3.99 10.58
C THR A 15 0.51 2.82 10.49
N GLU A 16 1.00 2.32 11.61
CA GLU A 16 1.85 1.13 11.62
C GLU A 16 1.23 -0.04 10.83
N ALA A 17 -0.06 -0.35 11.09
CA ALA A 17 -0.77 -1.39 10.38
C ALA A 17 -0.91 -1.12 8.87
N SER A 18 -1.20 0.12 8.47
CA SER A 18 -1.34 0.43 7.04
C SER A 18 0.00 0.50 6.31
N LEU A 19 1.08 0.88 7.01
CA LEU A 19 2.44 0.87 6.48
C LEU A 19 2.92 -0.56 6.25
N LEU A 20 2.80 -1.45 7.24
CA LEU A 20 3.21 -2.85 7.12
C LEU A 20 2.48 -3.55 5.96
N ARG A 21 1.19 -3.26 5.80
CA ARG A 21 0.38 -3.76 4.68
C ARG A 21 0.82 -3.19 3.33
N ALA A 22 1.18 -1.90 3.28
CA ALA A 22 1.71 -1.28 2.07
C ALA A 22 3.05 -1.92 1.67
N MET A 23 3.92 -2.20 2.62
CA MET A 23 5.19 -2.89 2.38
C MET A 23 4.96 -4.31 1.85
N GLU A 24 4.04 -5.09 2.43
CA GLU A 24 3.69 -6.44 1.96
C GLU A 24 3.18 -6.46 0.51
N THR A 25 2.44 -5.41 0.11
CA THR A 25 1.78 -5.35 -1.19
C THR A 25 2.37 -4.29 -2.12
N ALA A 26 3.60 -3.85 -1.86
CA ALA A 26 4.25 -2.73 -2.54
C ALA A 26 4.29 -2.88 -4.07
N GLY A 27 4.41 -4.12 -4.57
CA GLY A 27 4.37 -4.41 -6.01
C GLY A 27 3.11 -3.91 -6.72
N LYS A 28 1.98 -3.74 -6.02
CA LYS A 28 0.74 -3.20 -6.62
C LYS A 28 0.86 -1.74 -7.08
N GLN A 29 1.83 -1.02 -6.57
CA GLN A 29 2.09 0.38 -6.94
C GLN A 29 3.19 0.49 -8.01
N VAL A 30 3.70 -0.65 -8.50
CA VAL A 30 4.71 -0.70 -9.55
C VAL A 30 4.02 -0.81 -10.90
N ASP A 31 4.29 0.16 -11.76
CA ASP A 31 3.72 0.23 -13.11
C ASP A 31 4.40 -0.75 -14.07
N ASP A 32 5.66 -1.10 -13.82
CA ASP A 32 6.41 -2.08 -14.61
C ASP A 32 5.96 -3.52 -14.27
N ASP A 33 5.48 -4.24 -15.29
CA ASP A 33 4.88 -5.56 -15.13
C ASP A 33 5.90 -6.62 -14.69
N GLU A 34 7.14 -6.55 -15.16
CA GLU A 34 8.20 -7.50 -14.80
C GLU A 34 8.60 -7.31 -13.33
N LEU A 35 8.82 -6.07 -12.91
CA LEU A 35 9.17 -5.74 -11.54
C LEU A 35 8.02 -6.05 -10.57
N ARG A 36 6.77 -5.76 -10.95
CA ARG A 36 5.60 -6.13 -10.16
C ARG A 36 5.53 -7.64 -9.95
N ASP A 37 5.81 -8.42 -10.98
CA ASP A 37 5.77 -9.88 -10.93
C ASP A 37 6.82 -10.47 -10.00
N LEU A 38 8.04 -9.91 -9.99
CA LEU A 38 9.10 -10.27 -9.05
C LEU A 38 8.71 -9.99 -7.58
N MET A 39 7.84 -9.02 -7.34
CA MET A 39 7.44 -8.61 -5.98
C MET A 39 6.21 -9.34 -5.44
N LYS A 40 5.54 -10.18 -6.23
CA LYS A 40 4.24 -10.78 -5.90
C LYS A 40 4.19 -11.53 -4.57
N GLU A 41 5.27 -12.22 -4.19
CA GLU A 41 5.25 -13.11 -3.02
C GLU A 41 5.58 -12.43 -1.69
N ASN A 42 6.44 -11.41 -1.69
CA ASN A 42 6.98 -10.86 -0.44
C ASN A 42 6.89 -9.33 -0.32
N GLY A 43 6.58 -8.62 -1.41
CA GLY A 43 6.65 -7.17 -1.44
C GLY A 43 8.02 -6.66 -1.00
N ILE A 44 8.03 -5.67 -0.12
CA ILE A 44 9.24 -5.11 0.49
C ILE A 44 9.44 -5.71 1.90
N GLY A 45 10.67 -6.19 2.14
CA GLY A 45 11.04 -6.86 3.39
C GLY A 45 10.45 -8.26 3.54
N ARG A 46 10.84 -8.97 4.60
CA ARG A 46 10.29 -10.31 4.94
C ARG A 46 9.35 -10.19 6.13
N PRO A 47 8.36 -11.10 6.29
CA PRO A 47 7.42 -11.04 7.41
C PRO A 47 8.11 -10.93 8.77
N SER A 48 9.26 -11.57 8.95
CA SER A 48 10.04 -11.56 10.18
C SER A 48 10.82 -10.26 10.45
N THR A 49 11.03 -9.41 9.44
CA THR A 49 11.88 -8.21 9.57
C THR A 49 11.13 -6.90 9.35
N ARG A 50 9.90 -6.96 8.81
CA ARG A 50 9.16 -5.77 8.35
C ARG A 50 8.83 -4.76 9.45
N ALA A 51 8.59 -5.22 10.68
CA ALA A 51 8.28 -4.36 11.83
C ALA A 51 9.52 -3.69 12.46
N ASN A 52 10.72 -4.11 12.07
CA ASN A 52 11.99 -3.65 12.65
C ASN A 52 12.79 -2.73 11.71
N ILE A 53 12.20 -2.33 10.58
CA ILE A 53 12.75 -1.38 9.60
C ILE A 53 12.19 0.00 9.94
#